data_AF-A0A8F7PXF6-F1
#
_entry.id   AF-A0A8F7PXF6-F1
#
_cell.length_a   1.000
_cell.length_b   1.000
_cell.length_c   1.000
_cell.angle_alpha   90.00
_cell.angle_beta   90.00
_cell.angle_gamma   90.00
#
_symmetry.space_group_name_H-M   'P 1'
#
loop_
_entity.id
_entity.type
_entity.pdbx_description
1 polymer ?
#
loop_
_entity_poly.entity_id
_entity_poly.type
_entity_poly.pdbx_seq_one_letter_code
_entity_poly.pdbx_strand_id
1 'polypeptide(L)'
;MTDEISPAPLPPEASWSPDHWLYSAGQWTRLDHDPVPDTPTADGDWGQMLREAGFRPWYEVAAPPEAYNFPIPLELHVYERSTAHRPRFAVDLRNDLTLTVFCEELPDLMDLLAKWAPTVHALAAAAQIAKEQAEYR
;
A
#
# COMPACT_ATOMS: atom_id res chain seq x y z
N MET A 1 12.46 -31.32 5.32
CA MET A 1 12.07 -30.16 6.17
C MET A 1 11.80 -29.02 5.22
N THR A 2 10.53 -28.80 4.90
CA THR A 2 10.08 -27.66 4.10
C THR A 2 9.82 -26.52 5.07
N ASP A 3 10.63 -25.46 4.98
CA ASP A 3 10.37 -24.21 5.70
C ASP A 3 9.08 -23.59 5.16
N GLU A 4 8.06 -23.61 6.01
CA GLU A 4 6.77 -22.99 5.79
C GLU A 4 6.96 -21.47 5.94
N ILE A 5 7.02 -20.74 4.82
CA ILE A 5 7.06 -19.27 4.83
C ILE A 5 5.71 -18.79 5.35
N SER A 6 5.65 -18.49 6.65
CA SER A 6 4.47 -17.95 7.30
C SER A 6 4.15 -16.57 6.69
N PRO A 7 2.94 -16.34 6.16
CA PRO A 7 2.57 -15.03 5.64
C PRO A 7 2.67 -13.99 6.77
N ALA A 8 3.18 -12.80 6.45
CA ALA A 8 3.22 -11.70 7.41
C ALA A 8 1.83 -11.50 8.03
N PRO A 9 1.73 -11.37 9.37
CA PRO A 9 0.44 -11.27 10.03
C PRO A 9 -0.28 -10.00 9.56
N LEU A 10 -1.48 -10.18 9.04
CA LEU A 10 -2.46 -9.10 8.85
C LEU A 10 -2.85 -8.53 10.22
N PRO A 11 -3.26 -7.26 10.31
CA PRO A 11 -3.76 -6.70 11.56
C PRO A 11 -4.95 -7.51 12.10
N PRO A 12 -5.03 -7.72 13.43
CA PRO A 12 -6.12 -8.47 14.04
C PRO A 12 -7.44 -7.69 13.91
N GLU A 13 -8.44 -8.34 13.31
CA GLU A 13 -9.82 -7.88 13.13
C GLU A 13 -9.95 -6.47 12.51
N ALA A 14 -10.01 -6.43 11.18
CA ALA A 14 -10.41 -5.25 10.41
C ALA A 14 -11.88 -4.88 10.72
N SER A 15 -12.08 -4.18 11.84
CA SER A 15 -13.32 -3.46 12.12
C SER A 15 -13.40 -2.29 11.14
N TRP A 16 -14.58 -2.02 10.58
CA TRP A 16 -14.79 -1.00 9.53
C TRP A 16 -14.76 0.45 10.07
N SER A 17 -13.86 0.74 11.00
CA SER A 17 -13.36 2.09 11.23
C SER A 17 -12.17 2.31 10.29
N PRO A 18 -11.88 3.53 9.81
CA PRO A 18 -10.65 3.79 9.07
C PRO A 18 -9.48 3.69 10.06
N ASP A 19 -9.09 2.45 10.39
CA ASP A 19 -7.97 2.20 11.29
C ASP A 19 -6.70 2.55 10.51
N HIS A 20 -6.11 3.71 10.80
CA HIS A 20 -4.83 4.12 10.23
C HIS A 20 -3.71 3.37 10.96
N TRP A 21 -2.94 2.58 10.24
CA TRP A 21 -1.90 1.73 10.82
C TRP A 21 -0.50 2.29 10.56
N LEU A 22 0.30 2.34 11.63
CA LEU A 22 1.74 2.62 11.58
C LEU A 22 2.52 1.33 11.72
N TYR A 23 3.46 1.12 10.80
CA TYR A 23 4.51 0.14 10.94
C TYR A 23 5.80 0.81 11.41
N SER A 24 6.31 0.39 12.57
CA SER A 24 7.54 0.92 13.14
C SER A 24 8.25 -0.13 14.01
N ALA A 25 9.57 -0.21 13.89
CA ALA A 25 10.42 -1.11 14.66
C ALA A 25 9.93 -2.57 14.63
N GLY A 26 9.40 -3.01 13.49
CA GLY A 26 8.89 -4.37 13.32
C GLY A 26 7.51 -4.64 13.92
N GLN A 27 6.77 -3.61 14.34
CA GLN A 27 5.48 -3.72 15.01
C GLN A 27 4.41 -2.87 14.32
N TRP A 28 3.16 -3.33 14.39
CA TRP A 28 1.98 -2.57 13.96
C TRP A 28 1.39 -1.84 15.15
N THR A 29 1.17 -0.54 14.99
CA THR A 29 0.49 0.32 15.99
C THR A 29 -0.65 1.05 15.31
N ARG A 30 -1.82 1.05 15.93
CA ARG A 30 -2.94 1.86 15.45
C ARG A 30 -2.68 3.32 15.79
N LEU A 31 -2.89 4.20 14.82
CA LEU A 31 -2.81 5.64 15.03
C LEU A 31 -4.15 6.18 15.54
N ASP A 32 -4.06 7.15 16.45
CA ASP A 32 -5.25 7.82 17.01
C ASP A 32 -5.86 8.85 16.05
N HIS A 33 -5.16 9.20 14.97
CA HIS A 33 -5.60 10.14 13.94
C HIS A 33 -5.03 9.74 12.58
N ASP A 34 -5.72 10.11 11.50
CA ASP A 34 -5.18 9.97 10.14
C ASP A 34 -4.00 10.94 9.93
N PRO A 35 -2.82 10.44 9.53
CA PRO A 35 -1.72 11.28 9.05
C PRO A 35 -2.04 12.10 7.79
N VAL A 36 -3.11 11.76 7.08
CA VAL A 36 -3.68 12.46 5.94
C VAL A 36 -5.05 13.02 6.36
N PRO A 37 -5.15 14.30 6.73
CA PRO A 37 -6.43 14.84 7.20
C PRO A 37 -7.52 14.74 6.13
N ASP A 38 -8.75 14.48 6.56
CA ASP A 38 -9.98 14.65 5.76
C ASP A 38 -10.21 16.14 5.43
N THR A 39 -9.34 16.72 4.61
CA THR A 39 -9.67 17.96 3.93
C THR A 39 -10.63 17.58 2.81
N PRO A 40 -11.88 18.09 2.79
CA PRO A 40 -12.79 17.80 1.70
C PRO A 40 -12.21 18.40 0.42
N THR A 41 -11.52 17.58 -0.36
CA THR A 41 -11.26 17.90 -1.76
C THR A 41 -12.62 17.82 -2.47
N ALA A 42 -12.86 18.73 -3.42
CA ALA A 42 -14.17 18.82 -4.08
C ALA A 42 -14.61 17.49 -4.74
N ASP A 43 -13.64 16.60 -5.01
CA ASP A 43 -13.82 15.36 -5.77
C ASP A 43 -13.38 14.09 -5.01
N GLY A 44 -12.92 14.19 -3.75
CA GLY A 44 -12.41 13.03 -3.01
C GLY A 44 -11.11 12.43 -3.58
N ASP A 45 -10.27 13.24 -4.24
CA ASP A 45 -8.97 12.79 -4.77
C ASP A 45 -7.99 12.49 -3.62
N TRP A 46 -7.84 11.21 -3.28
CA TRP A 46 -6.87 10.72 -2.30
C TRP A 46 -5.44 11.16 -2.60
N GLY A 47 -5.05 11.20 -3.88
CA GLY A 47 -3.74 11.69 -4.29
C GLY A 47 -3.55 13.18 -3.99
N GLN A 48 -4.62 13.98 -4.06
CA GLN A 48 -4.60 15.37 -3.64
C GLN A 48 -4.48 15.49 -2.11
N MET A 49 -5.24 14.69 -1.36
CA MET A 49 -5.16 14.68 0.11
C MET A 49 -3.75 14.34 0.60
N LEU A 50 -3.11 13.33 0.02
CA LEU A 50 -1.70 13.00 0.28
C LEU A 50 -0.78 14.19 0.02
N ARG A 51 -0.97 14.89 -1.11
CA ARG A 51 -0.16 16.08 -1.46
C ARG A 51 -0.35 17.20 -0.45
N GLU A 52 -1.57 17.46 0.00
CA GLU A 52 -1.89 18.46 1.01
C GLU A 52 -1.30 18.10 2.39
N ALA A 53 -1.29 16.81 2.73
CA ALA A 53 -0.60 16.26 3.91
C ALA A 53 0.93 16.24 3.81
N GLY A 54 1.49 16.79 2.72
CA GLY A 54 2.92 16.94 2.49
C GLY A 54 3.61 15.74 1.85
N PHE A 55 2.87 14.67 1.54
CA PHE A 55 3.39 13.49 0.86
C PHE A 55 3.61 13.75 -0.63
N ARG A 56 4.66 13.15 -1.18
CA ARG A 56 5.05 13.23 -2.59
C ARG A 56 5.37 11.82 -3.10
N PRO A 57 5.07 11.50 -4.37
CA PRO A 57 5.42 10.21 -4.94
C PRO A 57 6.91 9.93 -4.79
N TRP A 58 7.26 8.73 -4.34
CA TRP A 58 8.64 8.30 -4.12
C TRP A 58 8.98 7.05 -4.92
N TYR A 59 8.11 6.04 -4.89
CA TYR A 59 8.28 4.79 -5.61
C TYR A 59 6.93 4.23 -6.03
N GLU A 60 6.87 3.62 -7.20
CA GLU A 60 5.63 3.08 -7.76
C GLU A 60 5.92 1.77 -8.51
N VAL A 61 5.07 0.78 -8.25
CA VAL A 61 4.91 -0.44 -9.05
C VAL A 61 3.45 -0.50 -9.44
N ALA A 62 3.16 -0.06 -10.67
CA ALA A 62 1.84 -0.09 -11.26
C ALA A 62 1.90 -0.79 -12.63
N ALA A 63 0.77 -1.31 -13.07
CA ALA A 63 0.68 -1.85 -14.41
C ALA A 63 0.61 -0.72 -15.45
N PRO A 64 1.08 -0.97 -16.68
CA PRO A 64 0.96 0.02 -17.75
C PRO A 64 -0.53 0.25 -18.10
N PRO A 65 -0.93 1.45 -18.56
CA PRO A 65 -2.34 1.80 -18.76
C PRO A 65 -3.14 0.85 -19.66
N GLU A 66 -2.47 0.18 -20.59
CA GLU A 66 -3.05 -0.77 -21.52
C GLU A 66 -3.53 -2.06 -20.82
N ALA A 67 -3.09 -2.31 -19.58
CA ALA A 67 -3.52 -3.45 -18.76
C ALA A 67 -4.85 -3.19 -18.00
N TYR A 68 -5.36 -1.95 -17.96
CA TYR A 68 -6.58 -1.60 -17.21
C TYR A 68 -7.89 -2.16 -17.81
N ASN A 69 -7.84 -2.79 -18.98
CA ASN A 69 -8.98 -3.52 -19.55
C ASN A 69 -9.15 -4.94 -18.96
N PHE A 70 -8.26 -5.34 -18.05
CA PHE A 70 -8.26 -6.61 -17.34
C PHE A 70 -8.41 -6.34 -15.82
N PRO A 71 -8.66 -7.37 -14.96
CA PRO A 71 -8.72 -7.15 -13.52
C PRO A 71 -7.48 -6.39 -13.05
N ILE A 72 -7.68 -5.29 -12.32
CA ILE A 72 -6.60 -4.36 -11.96
C ILE A 72 -5.56 -5.14 -11.14
N PRO A 73 -4.33 -5.30 -11.64
CA PRO A 73 -3.26 -5.94 -10.89
C PRO A 73 -2.97 -5.12 -9.63
N LEU A 74 -2.60 -5.79 -8.54
CA LEU A 74 -2.25 -5.09 -7.31
C LEU A 74 -1.09 -4.12 -7.58
N GLU A 75 -1.34 -2.82 -7.39
CA GLU A 75 -0.34 -1.77 -7.49
C GLU A 75 0.19 -1.42 -6.10
N LEU A 76 1.44 -0.99 -6.05
CA LEU A 76 2.09 -0.48 -4.85
C LEU A 76 2.60 0.92 -5.13
N HIS A 77 2.11 1.89 -4.37
CA HIS A 77 2.53 3.28 -4.43
C HIS A 77 3.13 3.68 -3.09
N VAL A 78 4.33 4.24 -3.10
CA VAL A 78 4.99 4.77 -1.91
C VAL A 78 5.12 6.27 -2.05
N TYR A 79 4.71 6.96 -1.00
CA TYR A 79 4.84 8.39 -0.85
C TYR A 79 5.75 8.74 0.32
N GLU A 80 6.52 9.80 0.18
CA GLU A 80 7.41 10.33 1.20
C GLU A 80 7.01 11.78 1.54
N ARG A 81 7.15 12.18 2.81
CA ARG A 81 7.14 13.59 3.21
C ARG A 81 8.39 13.99 3.98
N SER A 82 8.53 15.29 4.24
CA SER A 82 9.69 15.88 4.91
C SER A 82 10.06 15.16 6.22
N THR A 83 11.36 15.06 6.51
CA THR A 83 11.90 14.46 7.74
C THR A 83 11.50 15.21 9.02
N ALA A 84 10.87 16.38 8.92
CA ALA A 84 10.30 17.09 10.05
C ALA A 84 8.92 16.55 10.51
N HIS A 85 8.29 15.67 9.73
CA HIS A 85 6.96 15.14 10.01
C HIS A 85 6.97 13.61 10.13
N ARG A 86 6.14 13.06 11.02
CA ARG A 86 5.95 11.61 11.22
C ARG A 86 4.47 11.24 11.17
N PRO A 87 4.10 10.07 10.61
CA PRO A 87 4.96 9.12 9.87
C PRO A 87 5.56 9.72 8.60
N ARG A 88 6.74 9.24 8.17
CA ARG A 88 7.46 9.81 7.02
C ARG A 88 6.99 9.24 5.68
N PHE A 89 6.52 7.99 5.68
CA PHE A 89 6.08 7.31 4.46
C PHE A 89 4.62 6.88 4.55
N ALA A 90 3.92 6.93 3.43
CA ALA A 90 2.63 6.31 3.21
C ALA A 90 2.79 5.28 2.09
N VAL A 91 2.22 4.10 2.27
CA VAL A 91 2.26 2.99 1.31
C VAL A 91 0.82 2.64 0.98
N ASP A 92 0.45 2.84 -0.28
CA ASP A 92 -0.84 2.41 -0.79
C ASP A 92 -0.67 1.10 -1.55
N LEU A 93 -1.50 0.13 -1.20
CA LEU A 93 -1.77 -1.06 -2.00
C LEU A 93 -3.11 -0.83 -2.70
N ARG A 94 -3.11 -0.85 -4.04
CA ARG A 94 -4.27 -0.46 -4.84
C ARG A 94 -4.71 -1.56 -5.81
N ASN A 95 -6.01 -1.79 -5.86
CA ASN A 95 -6.73 -2.44 -6.94
C ASN A 95 -8.11 -1.75 -7.04
N ASP A 96 -9.22 -2.49 -7.06
CA ASP A 96 -10.57 -1.93 -6.86
C ASP A 96 -10.76 -1.28 -5.47
N LEU A 97 -9.87 -1.57 -4.52
CA LEU A 97 -9.79 -0.97 -3.19
C LEU A 97 -8.41 -0.32 -2.98
N THR A 98 -8.35 0.68 -2.11
CA THR A 98 -7.08 1.25 -1.64
C THR A 98 -6.91 0.94 -0.16
N LEU A 99 -5.79 0.30 0.18
CA LEU A 99 -5.34 0.11 1.54
C LEU A 99 -4.09 0.95 1.77
N THR A 100 -4.17 1.89 2.71
CA THR A 100 -3.05 2.75 3.10
C THR A 100 -2.48 2.30 4.42
N VAL A 101 -1.15 2.16 4.49
CA VAL A 101 -0.41 2.03 5.74
C VAL A 101 0.70 3.04 5.81
N PHE A 102 1.15 3.38 7.01
CA PHE A 102 2.20 4.35 7.23
C PHE A 102 3.46 3.69 7.78
N CYS A 103 4.63 4.23 7.45
CA CYS A 103 5.90 3.83 8.06
C CYS A 103 6.59 5.05 8.68
N GLU A 104 7.17 4.84 9.87
CA GLU A 104 7.79 5.91 10.65
C GLU A 104 9.04 6.44 9.92
N GLU A 105 9.95 5.55 9.53
CA GLU A 105 11.21 5.86 8.85
C GLU A 105 11.51 4.91 7.67
N LEU A 106 12.58 5.21 6.93
CA LEU A 106 13.00 4.40 5.78
C LEU A 106 13.33 2.93 6.16
N PRO A 107 14.00 2.63 7.29
CA PRO A 107 14.22 1.24 7.69
C PRO A 107 12.92 0.46 7.92
N ASP A 108 11.89 1.11 8.47
CA ASP A 108 10.58 0.49 8.68
C ASP A 108 9.90 0.18 7.36
N LEU A 109 9.95 1.11 6.41
CA LEU A 109 9.46 0.91 5.05
C LEU A 109 10.18 -0.27 4.36
N MET A 110 11.51 -0.30 4.42
CA MET A 110 12.29 -1.36 3.78
C MET A 110 12.01 -2.73 4.40
N ASP A 111 11.86 -2.80 5.72
CA ASP A 111 11.48 -4.02 6.42
C ASP A 111 10.05 -4.46 6.05
N LEU A 112 9.09 -3.53 5.97
CA LEU A 112 7.74 -3.81 5.53
C LEU A 112 7.70 -4.34 4.09
N LEU A 113 8.40 -3.68 3.17
CA LEU A 113 8.50 -4.11 1.77
C LEU A 113 9.15 -5.50 1.65
N ALA A 114 10.18 -5.80 2.46
CA ALA A 114 10.78 -7.12 2.49
C ALA A 114 9.79 -8.21 2.94
N LYS A 115 8.95 -7.90 3.94
CA LYS A 115 7.89 -8.82 4.42
C LYS A 115 6.77 -9.00 3.40
N TRP A 116 6.47 -7.98 2.60
CA TRP A 116 5.41 -8.02 1.61
C TRP A 116 5.86 -8.52 0.24
N ALA A 117 7.16 -8.49 -0.07
CA ALA A 117 7.69 -8.84 -1.38
C ALA A 117 7.15 -10.19 -1.91
N PRO A 118 7.13 -11.30 -1.15
CA PRO A 118 6.59 -12.57 -1.66
C PRO A 118 5.11 -12.47 -2.07
N THR A 119 4.29 -11.80 -1.25
CA THR A 119 2.86 -11.61 -1.49
C THR A 119 2.61 -10.74 -2.72
N VAL A 120 3.33 -9.62 -2.84
CA VAL A 120 3.22 -8.71 -3.99
C VAL A 120 3.61 -9.45 -5.29
N HIS A 121 4.71 -10.19 -5.30
CA HIS A 121 5.12 -10.98 -6.47
C HIS A 121 4.11 -12.07 -6.81
N ALA A 122 3.57 -12.79 -5.81
CA ALA A 122 2.57 -13.83 -6.04
C ALA A 122 1.28 -13.27 -6.65
N LEU A 123 0.81 -12.11 -6.16
CA LEU A 123 -0.37 -11.43 -6.70
C LEU A 123 -0.14 -10.90 -8.12
N ALA A 124 1.03 -10.32 -8.39
CA ALA A 124 1.39 -9.86 -9.72
C ALA A 124 1.45 -11.03 -10.73
N ALA A 125 2.06 -12.16 -10.34
CA ALA A 125 2.11 -13.36 -11.18
C ALA A 125 0.72 -13.95 -11.45
N ALA A 126 -0.15 -14.01 -10.43
CA ALA A 126 -1.53 -14.48 -10.59
C ALA A 126 -2.33 -13.58 -11.54
N ALA A 127 -2.16 -12.26 -11.45
CA ALA A 127 -2.79 -11.30 -12.35
C ALA A 127 -2.33 -11.49 -13.80
N GLN A 128 -1.04 -11.72 -14.03
CA GLN A 128 -0.49 -11.98 -15.36
C GLN A 128 -1.04 -13.28 -15.98
N ILE A 129 -1.13 -14.36 -15.19
CA ILE A 129 -1.72 -15.63 -15.65
C ILE A 129 -3.20 -15.45 -16.02
N ALA A 130 -3.96 -14.71 -15.20
CA ALA A 130 -5.37 -14.43 -15.47
C ALA A 130 -5.56 -13.62 -16.76
N LYS A 131 -4.68 -12.63 -17.01
CA LYS A 131 -4.65 -11.86 -18.25
C LYS A 131 -4.39 -12.74 -19.47
N GLU A 132 -3.34 -13.55 -19.44
CA GLU A 132 -2.99 -14.45 -20.55
C GLU A 132 -4.16 -15.38 -20.88
N GLN A 133 -4.82 -15.96 -19.87
CA GLN A 133 -6.00 -16.82 -20.08
C GLN A 133 -7.20 -16.09 -20.69
N ALA A 134 -7.36 -14.80 -20.44
CA ALA A 134 -8.44 -13.98 -21.01
C ALA A 134 -8.18 -13.62 -22.48
N GLU A 135 -6.92 -13.45 -22.89
CA GLU A 135 -6.55 -13.13 -24.27
C GLU A 135 -6.68 -14.33 -25.25
N TYR A 136 -6.68 -15.56 -24.73
CA TYR A 136 -6.85 -16.79 -25.53
C TYR A 136 -8.30 -17.30 -25.63
N ARG A 137 -9.29 -16.52 -25.17
CA ARG A 137 -10.74 -16.81 -25.32
C ARG A 137 -11.38 -15.97 -26.40
#